data_AF-A0A653RI81-F1
#
_entry.id   AF-A0A653RI81-F1
#
_cell.length_a   1.000
_cell.length_b   1.000
_cell.length_c   1.000
_cell.angle_alpha   90.00
_cell.angle_beta   90.00
_cell.angle_gamma   90.00
#
_symmetry.space_group_name_H-M   'P 1'
#
loop_
_entity.id
_entity.type
_entity.pdbx_description
1 polymer ?
#
loop_
_entity_poly.entity_id
_entity_poly.type
_entity_poly.pdbx_seq_one_letter_code
_entity_poly.pdbx_strand_id
1 'polypeptide(L)'
;MKLLIFDLDLTLVNTTNCQDYLKTAAGREQIVTLLNTREVATSLYFPDTAEYINSLVARFESGETDALPIIVSDSPKPYCEAVLAQHGININSEYIFGSSHKPCVKIEEIYATIDSYCLDELGPEKSLVIGDSARDIHFAHIIGSPSIWTAWSYIESDYMFSPKSAIPTYDVSNLNQLKNLVESYLSDWEKACEYQKIDFKKHWKIESVNIDNFTQHQVEDIGFVKHYVPEALNTNNQEYISTFFEVHWMMKPAKDVRKSDLWNNTPQQFFTKNGQFTKANRLMSAAGSYKHQFMEWLDQKGITGKVLLVPVPSSVPAECNRTHTMNLIAQWWTNWLNETTPKPNYELVHQELVVERFQPKEPSHRTNGERSIEVQLSTMGVFTEAKSELVDDISSVIFLDDVATSGQSINAMATIFRELGVVHHDIPLFGYVWFKTHHPTPDINLDELIALADRVAAEN
;
A
#
# COMPACT_ATOMS: atom_id res chain seq x y z
N MET A 1 15.11 7.19 -26.52
CA MET A 1 15.95 7.28 -25.30
C MET A 1 15.60 6.14 -24.34
N LYS A 2 16.56 5.70 -23.53
CA LYS A 2 16.37 4.68 -22.47
C LYS A 2 16.30 5.34 -21.08
N LEU A 3 15.56 4.75 -20.15
CA LEU A 3 15.55 5.17 -18.74
C LEU A 3 16.15 4.09 -17.83
N LEU A 4 16.99 4.52 -16.90
CA LEU A 4 17.43 3.72 -15.76
C LEU A 4 16.75 4.26 -14.51
N ILE A 5 15.70 3.57 -14.06
CA ILE A 5 14.84 4.02 -12.97
C ILE A 5 15.29 3.36 -11.68
N PHE A 6 15.91 4.14 -10.79
CA PHE A 6 16.33 3.66 -9.48
C PHE A 6 15.33 4.09 -8.40
N ASP A 7 14.96 3.16 -7.52
CA ASP A 7 14.53 3.54 -6.18
C ASP A 7 15.73 4.01 -5.35
N LEU A 8 15.46 4.80 -4.32
CA LEU A 8 16.46 5.38 -3.45
C LEU A 8 16.56 4.64 -2.11
N ASP A 9 15.46 4.63 -1.37
CA ASP A 9 15.41 4.14 0.00
C ASP A 9 15.63 2.63 0.02
N LEU A 10 16.61 2.16 0.79
CA LEU A 10 16.99 0.76 0.92
C LEU A 10 17.45 0.06 -0.38
N THR A 11 17.33 0.71 -1.52
CA THR A 11 17.89 0.28 -2.81
C THR A 11 19.32 0.82 -3.00
N LEU A 12 19.49 2.13 -3.23
CA LEU A 12 20.81 2.75 -3.40
C LEU A 12 21.47 3.07 -2.06
N VAL A 13 20.66 3.52 -1.09
CA VAL A 13 21.14 4.02 0.20
C VAL A 13 20.38 3.34 1.34
N ASN A 14 21.09 2.89 2.36
CA ASN A 14 20.47 2.42 3.60
C ASN A 14 19.94 3.62 4.40
N THR A 15 18.63 3.81 4.30
CA THR A 15 17.90 4.91 4.95
C THR A 15 17.07 4.45 6.15
N THR A 16 17.38 3.30 6.74
CA THR A 16 16.64 2.71 7.88
C THR A 16 16.37 3.73 9.00
N ASN A 17 17.35 4.57 9.32
CA ASN A 17 17.25 5.60 10.38
C ASN A 17 16.30 6.77 10.05
N CYS A 18 15.84 6.89 8.82
CA CYS A 18 14.93 7.96 8.38
C CYS A 18 13.46 7.55 8.44
N GLN A 19 13.16 6.24 8.44
CA GLN A 19 11.83 5.70 8.17
C GLN A 19 10.76 6.21 9.15
N ASP A 20 11.08 6.37 10.44
CA ASP A 20 10.13 6.88 11.43
C ASP A 20 9.77 8.37 11.24
N TYR A 21 10.65 9.16 10.60
CA TYR A 21 10.37 10.55 10.26
C TYR A 21 9.43 10.65 9.04
N LEU A 22 9.51 9.71 8.10
CA LEU A 22 8.74 9.76 6.84
C LEU A 22 7.23 9.50 7.04
N LYS A 23 6.82 9.09 8.24
CA LYS A 23 5.42 8.79 8.60
C LYS A 23 4.54 10.04 8.77
N THR A 24 5.11 11.21 9.03
CA THR A 24 4.34 12.44 9.29
C THR A 24 4.88 13.62 8.48
N ALA A 25 4.03 14.62 8.22
CA ALA A 25 4.47 15.85 7.54
C ALA A 25 5.59 16.56 8.32
N ALA A 26 5.44 16.69 9.64
CA ALA A 26 6.45 17.31 10.50
C ALA A 26 7.79 16.54 10.47
N GLY A 27 7.74 15.21 10.47
CA GLY A 27 8.95 14.39 10.38
C GLY A 27 9.63 14.52 9.02
N ARG A 28 8.85 14.53 7.92
CA ARG A 28 9.36 14.74 6.55
C ARG A 28 10.08 16.07 6.38
N GLU A 29 9.59 17.13 7.00
CA GLU A 29 10.26 18.44 7.00
C GLU A 29 11.54 18.41 7.84
N GLN A 30 11.47 17.84 9.05
CA GLN A 30 12.59 17.80 9.97
C GLN A 30 13.77 16.96 9.44
N ILE A 31 13.50 15.80 8.85
CA ILE A 31 14.54 14.87 8.43
C ILE A 31 15.46 15.46 7.36
N VAL A 32 14.96 16.34 6.49
CA VAL A 32 15.77 17.05 5.49
C VAL A 32 16.83 17.91 6.18
N THR A 33 16.44 18.67 7.21
CA THR A 33 17.38 19.47 8.00
C THR A 33 18.42 18.58 8.68
N LEU A 34 17.99 17.49 9.32
CA LEU A 34 18.88 16.58 10.04
C LEU A 34 19.88 15.85 9.14
N LEU A 35 19.50 15.53 7.90
CA LEU A 35 20.41 14.97 6.91
C LEU A 35 21.46 16.00 6.47
N ASN A 36 21.03 17.25 6.22
CA ASN A 36 21.91 18.34 5.81
C ASN A 36 22.91 18.73 6.92
N THR A 37 22.49 18.71 8.19
CA THR A 37 23.37 18.95 9.35
C THR A 37 24.16 17.70 9.77
N ARG A 38 23.91 16.55 9.14
CA ARG A 38 24.48 15.23 9.45
C ARG A 38 24.19 14.74 10.88
N GLU A 39 23.13 15.24 11.50
CA GLU A 39 22.62 14.71 12.76
C GLU A 39 21.96 13.34 12.58
N VAL A 40 21.37 13.10 11.40
CA VAL A 40 20.98 11.76 10.94
C VAL A 40 21.94 11.32 9.84
N ALA A 41 22.55 10.16 10.05
CA ALA A 41 23.43 9.52 9.08
C ALA A 41 22.72 8.37 8.36
N THR A 42 22.89 8.34 7.05
CA THR A 42 22.57 7.20 6.18
C THR A 42 23.88 6.59 5.65
N SER A 43 23.84 5.38 5.09
CA SER A 43 25.04 4.71 4.58
C SER A 43 24.78 4.04 3.23
N LEU A 44 25.81 3.97 2.39
CA LEU A 44 25.75 3.11 1.21
C LEU A 44 25.88 1.64 1.61
N TYR A 45 25.21 0.75 0.89
CA TYR A 45 25.43 -0.70 1.01
C TYR A 45 26.81 -1.11 0.49
N PHE A 46 27.29 -0.41 -0.54
CA PHE A 46 28.60 -0.64 -1.16
C PHE A 46 29.34 0.69 -1.33
N PRO A 47 30.66 0.76 -1.01
CA PRO A 47 31.43 1.99 -1.12
C PRO A 47 31.40 2.63 -2.52
N ASP A 48 31.39 1.80 -3.57
CA ASP A 48 31.52 2.26 -4.96
C ASP A 48 30.17 2.63 -5.60
N THR A 49 29.05 2.61 -4.85
CA THR A 49 27.72 2.92 -5.40
C THR A 49 27.70 4.33 -5.98
N ALA A 50 28.21 5.34 -5.25
CA ALA A 50 28.17 6.72 -5.72
C ALA A 50 29.02 6.93 -6.98
N GLU A 51 30.24 6.38 -7.01
CA GLU A 51 31.10 6.43 -8.19
C GLU A 51 30.42 5.80 -9.41
N TYR A 52 29.76 4.66 -9.22
CA TYR A 52 29.08 3.98 -10.32
C TYR A 52 27.86 4.74 -10.85
N ILE A 53 26.99 5.24 -9.98
CA ILE A 53 25.83 6.02 -10.44
C ILE A 53 26.29 7.30 -11.14
N ASN A 54 27.31 7.98 -10.61
CA ASN A 54 27.87 9.17 -11.23
C ASN A 54 28.51 8.86 -12.60
N SER A 55 29.10 7.68 -12.79
CA SER A 55 29.62 7.30 -14.10
C SER A 55 28.51 7.08 -15.13
N LEU A 56 27.35 6.53 -14.73
CA LEU A 56 26.18 6.43 -15.60
C LEU A 56 25.66 7.81 -16.03
N VAL A 57 25.59 8.76 -15.10
CA VAL A 57 25.20 10.15 -15.39
C VAL A 57 26.19 10.78 -16.39
N ALA A 58 27.49 10.68 -16.13
CA ALA A 58 28.52 11.25 -17.01
C ALA A 58 28.51 10.63 -18.43
N ARG A 59 28.20 9.34 -18.55
CA ARG A 59 28.07 8.64 -19.85
C ARG A 59 26.85 9.14 -20.64
N PHE A 60 25.74 9.43 -19.97
CA PHE A 60 24.59 10.08 -20.60
C PHE A 60 24.93 11.51 -21.05
N GLU A 61 25.50 12.34 -20.16
CA GLU A 61 25.82 13.74 -20.45
C GLU A 61 26.86 13.91 -21.57
N SER A 62 27.80 12.97 -21.68
CA SER A 62 28.81 12.96 -22.75
C SER A 62 28.30 12.36 -24.07
N GLY A 63 27.10 11.78 -24.09
CA GLY A 63 26.53 11.08 -25.24
C GLY A 63 27.14 9.70 -25.51
N GLU A 64 27.90 9.13 -24.57
CA GLU A 64 28.40 7.74 -24.68
C GLU A 64 27.24 6.73 -24.68
N THR A 65 26.17 7.03 -23.92
CA THR A 65 24.97 6.20 -23.85
C THR A 65 23.70 7.04 -23.96
N ASP A 66 22.64 6.45 -24.51
CA ASP A 66 21.30 7.04 -24.61
C ASP A 66 20.42 6.78 -23.37
N ALA A 67 21.02 6.37 -22.25
CA ALA A 67 20.32 5.95 -21.05
C ALA A 67 20.39 6.98 -19.94
N LEU A 68 19.25 7.57 -19.60
CA LEU A 68 19.12 8.59 -18.57
C LEU A 68 18.86 7.94 -17.19
N PRO A 69 19.76 8.09 -16.20
CA PRO A 69 19.50 7.68 -14.82
C PRO A 69 18.54 8.65 -14.13
N ILE A 70 17.47 8.11 -13.55
CA ILE A 70 16.47 8.88 -12.79
C ILE A 70 16.19 8.22 -11.43
N ILE A 71 15.64 9.00 -10.50
CA ILE A 71 15.17 8.52 -9.20
C ILE A 71 13.64 8.56 -9.17
N VAL A 72 13.01 7.43 -8.84
CA VAL A 72 11.56 7.33 -8.60
C VAL A 72 11.34 6.74 -7.22
N SER A 73 10.95 7.60 -6.27
CA SER A 73 10.78 7.24 -4.86
C SER A 73 9.41 7.63 -4.32
N ASP A 74 8.92 6.87 -3.34
CA ASP A 74 7.72 7.21 -2.57
C ASP A 74 7.99 8.30 -1.53
N SER A 75 9.26 8.55 -1.21
CA SER A 75 9.67 9.60 -0.31
C SER A 75 9.58 10.99 -0.96
N PRO A 76 9.40 12.08 -0.18
CA PRO A 76 9.34 13.44 -0.73
C PRO A 76 10.61 13.82 -1.49
N LYS A 77 10.48 14.54 -2.61
CA LYS A 77 11.63 14.97 -3.42
C LYS A 77 12.74 15.68 -2.63
N PRO A 78 12.45 16.65 -1.74
CA PRO A 78 13.49 17.31 -0.94
C PRO A 78 14.28 16.35 -0.03
N TYR A 79 13.62 15.29 0.45
CA TYR A 79 14.29 14.24 1.21
C TYR A 79 15.23 13.42 0.32
N CYS A 80 14.78 13.03 -0.87
CA CYS A 80 15.60 12.28 -1.82
C CYS A 80 16.87 13.06 -2.20
N GLU A 81 16.73 14.36 -2.48
CA GLU A 81 17.85 15.26 -2.78
C GLU A 81 18.86 15.31 -1.63
N ALA A 82 18.39 15.46 -0.38
CA ALA A 82 19.26 15.50 0.79
C ALA A 82 20.03 14.19 1.01
N VAL A 83 19.38 13.04 0.80
CA VAL A 83 20.04 11.72 0.89
C VAL A 83 21.12 11.55 -0.19
N LEU A 84 20.81 11.88 -1.45
CA LEU A 84 21.76 11.80 -2.55
C LEU A 84 22.97 12.72 -2.34
N ALA A 85 22.72 13.96 -1.90
CA ALA A 85 23.76 14.94 -1.60
C ALA A 85 24.70 14.49 -0.47
N GLN A 86 24.17 13.80 0.56
CA GLN A 86 24.98 13.26 1.66
C GLN A 86 26.05 12.27 1.18
N HIS A 87 25.77 11.55 0.07
CA HIS A 87 26.65 10.53 -0.51
C HIS A 87 27.36 10.97 -1.80
N GLY A 88 27.17 12.22 -2.24
CA GLY A 88 27.78 12.72 -3.47
C GLY A 88 27.29 12.02 -4.74
N ILE A 89 26.01 11.61 -4.77
CA ILE A 89 25.37 11.08 -5.98
C ILE A 89 24.78 12.25 -6.77
N ASN A 90 25.27 12.45 -8.00
CA ASN A 90 25.08 13.64 -8.82
C ASN A 90 23.94 13.48 -9.84
N ILE A 91 22.79 12.96 -9.41
CA ILE A 91 21.58 12.99 -10.26
C ILE A 91 20.98 14.39 -10.17
N ASN A 92 20.77 15.05 -11.31
CA ASN A 92 20.15 16.38 -11.35
C ASN A 92 18.74 16.32 -10.71
N SER A 93 18.39 17.33 -9.91
CA SER A 93 17.08 17.49 -9.27
C SER A 93 15.91 17.31 -10.25
N GLU A 94 16.07 17.73 -11.51
CA GLU A 94 15.03 17.60 -12.55
C GLU A 94 14.71 16.13 -12.92
N TYR A 95 15.61 15.19 -12.59
CA TYR A 95 15.47 13.75 -12.77
C TYR A 95 15.14 13.00 -11.47
N ILE A 96 14.74 13.74 -10.42
CA ILE A 96 14.30 13.17 -9.14
C ILE A 96 12.80 13.36 -8.99
N PHE A 97 12.07 12.24 -8.99
CA PHE A 97 10.63 12.15 -8.84
C PHE A 97 10.29 11.54 -7.49
N GLY A 98 9.92 12.40 -6.53
CA GLY A 98 9.49 12.00 -5.19
C GLY A 98 7.97 11.92 -5.06
N SER A 99 7.49 11.26 -4.00
CA SER A 99 6.05 11.01 -3.78
C SER A 99 5.40 10.35 -5.00
N SER A 100 6.06 9.33 -5.56
CA SER A 100 5.65 8.65 -6.79
C SER A 100 4.51 7.66 -6.58
N HIS A 101 4.35 7.13 -5.36
CA HIS A 101 3.29 6.21 -4.93
C HIS A 101 3.28 4.88 -5.69
N LYS A 102 4.43 4.22 -5.71
CA LYS A 102 4.60 2.88 -6.25
C LYS A 102 3.63 1.89 -5.57
N PRO A 103 3.06 0.94 -6.35
CA PRO A 103 3.38 0.64 -7.75
C PRO A 103 2.59 1.47 -8.79
N CYS A 104 1.60 2.27 -8.38
CA CYS A 104 0.73 3.06 -9.27
C CYS A 104 1.34 4.42 -9.64
N VAL A 105 2.56 4.41 -10.15
CA VAL A 105 3.24 5.64 -10.59
C VAL A 105 2.57 6.16 -11.86
N LYS A 106 2.35 7.47 -11.93
CA LYS A 106 1.87 8.14 -13.14
C LYS A 106 3.03 8.38 -14.11
N ILE A 107 3.45 7.30 -14.77
CA ILE A 107 4.65 7.31 -15.62
C ILE A 107 4.52 8.30 -16.78
N GLU A 108 3.30 8.54 -17.26
CA GLU A 108 3.02 9.49 -18.34
C GLU A 108 3.36 10.93 -17.94
N GLU A 109 3.15 11.30 -16.67
CA GLU A 109 3.54 12.62 -16.14
C GLU A 109 5.08 12.75 -16.08
N ILE A 110 5.78 11.65 -15.74
CA ILE A 110 7.25 11.59 -15.72
C ILE A 110 7.80 11.69 -17.15
N TYR A 111 7.24 10.92 -18.09
CA TYR A 111 7.65 10.96 -19.50
C TYR A 111 7.42 12.34 -20.11
N ALA A 112 6.25 12.94 -19.91
CA ALA A 112 5.97 14.30 -20.38
C ALA A 112 6.95 15.34 -19.81
N THR A 113 7.34 15.18 -18.54
CA THR A 113 8.36 16.04 -17.92
C THR A 113 9.72 15.86 -18.60
N ILE A 114 10.15 14.63 -18.83
CA ILE A 114 11.41 14.32 -19.49
C ILE A 114 11.43 14.80 -20.95
N ASP A 115 10.33 14.57 -21.69
CA ASP A 115 10.18 15.03 -23.08
C ASP A 115 10.26 16.55 -23.19
N SER A 116 9.78 17.27 -22.17
CA SER A 116 9.85 18.74 -22.14
C SER A 116 11.29 19.29 -22.10
N TYR A 117 12.26 18.46 -21.74
CA TYR A 117 13.68 18.81 -21.78
C TYR A 117 14.30 18.68 -23.18
N CYS A 118 13.55 18.18 -24.17
CA CYS A 118 13.96 18.02 -25.57
C CYS A 118 15.26 17.20 -25.73
N LEU A 119 15.45 16.17 -24.89
CA LEU A 119 16.62 15.31 -24.89
C LEU A 119 16.63 14.29 -26.05
N ASP A 120 15.43 13.93 -26.54
CA ASP A 120 15.22 13.01 -27.65
C ASP A 120 13.89 13.34 -28.35
N GLU A 121 13.84 13.27 -29.69
CA GLU A 121 12.62 13.51 -30.47
C GLU A 121 11.56 12.40 -30.29
N LEU A 122 11.99 11.20 -29.90
CA LEU A 122 11.12 10.03 -29.72
C LEU A 122 10.69 9.81 -28.25
N GLY A 123 11.36 10.47 -27.30
CA GLY A 123 11.11 10.31 -25.87
C GLY A 123 11.58 8.96 -25.27
N PRO A 124 11.15 8.62 -24.05
CA PRO A 124 11.44 7.35 -23.39
C PRO A 124 10.76 6.16 -24.08
N GLU A 125 11.55 5.24 -24.64
CA GLU A 125 11.01 4.03 -25.30
C GLU A 125 11.17 2.76 -24.46
N LYS A 126 12.20 2.73 -23.61
CA LYS A 126 12.63 1.55 -22.86
C LYS A 126 13.01 1.97 -21.45
N SER A 127 12.62 1.19 -20.46
CA SER A 127 12.94 1.46 -19.06
C SER A 127 13.44 0.20 -18.38
N LEU A 128 14.38 0.36 -17.45
CA LEU A 128 14.79 -0.68 -16.50
C LEU A 128 14.53 -0.16 -15.09
N VAL A 129 13.73 -0.90 -14.31
CA VAL A 129 13.40 -0.51 -12.93
C VAL A 129 14.28 -1.30 -11.95
N ILE A 130 14.92 -0.60 -11.02
CA ILE A 130 15.85 -1.16 -10.04
C ILE A 130 15.35 -0.76 -8.66
N GLY A 131 15.02 -1.74 -7.83
CA GLY A 131 14.44 -1.50 -6.51
C GLY A 131 14.54 -2.69 -5.57
N ASP A 132 14.24 -2.47 -4.30
CA ASP A 132 14.34 -3.45 -3.23
C ASP A 132 12.98 -3.88 -2.68
N SER A 133 11.88 -3.42 -3.27
CA SER A 133 10.53 -3.74 -2.82
C SER A 133 9.66 -4.32 -3.93
N ALA A 134 8.65 -5.12 -3.55
CA ALA A 134 7.73 -5.69 -4.52
C ALA A 134 6.92 -4.59 -5.24
N ARG A 135 6.81 -3.41 -4.63
CA ARG A 135 6.17 -2.24 -5.24
C ARG A 135 6.97 -1.72 -6.45
N ASP A 136 8.29 -1.79 -6.41
CA ASP A 136 9.15 -1.43 -7.55
C ASP A 136 8.96 -2.43 -8.69
N ILE A 137 8.90 -3.71 -8.36
CA ILE A 137 8.73 -4.78 -9.34
C ILE A 137 7.35 -4.72 -10.00
N HIS A 138 6.28 -4.52 -9.22
CA HIS A 138 4.93 -4.31 -9.75
C HIS A 138 4.83 -3.04 -10.59
N PHE A 139 5.51 -1.95 -10.19
CA PHE A 139 5.60 -0.74 -11.01
C PHE A 139 6.22 -1.06 -12.39
N ALA A 140 7.33 -1.80 -12.42
CA ALA A 140 7.96 -2.23 -13.67
C ALA A 140 6.98 -3.01 -14.57
N HIS A 141 6.23 -3.95 -13.99
CA HIS A 141 5.24 -4.72 -14.75
C HIS A 141 4.07 -3.89 -15.28
N ILE A 142 3.62 -2.89 -14.52
CA ILE A 142 2.57 -1.95 -14.96
C ILE A 142 3.02 -1.21 -16.22
N ILE A 143 4.27 -0.74 -16.26
CA ILE A 143 4.84 -0.03 -17.41
C ILE A 143 5.44 -0.98 -18.47
N GLY A 144 5.22 -2.29 -18.35
CA GLY A 144 5.70 -3.29 -19.30
C GLY A 144 7.23 -3.37 -19.42
N SER A 145 7.94 -3.11 -18.33
CA SER A 145 9.40 -3.05 -18.27
C SER A 145 10.01 -4.19 -17.43
N PRO A 146 11.24 -4.64 -17.76
CA PRO A 146 12.04 -5.48 -16.90
C PRO A 146 12.42 -4.78 -15.60
N SER A 147 12.75 -5.61 -14.63
CA SER A 147 13.11 -5.16 -13.28
C SER A 147 14.25 -5.95 -12.68
N ILE A 148 15.06 -5.27 -11.88
CA ILE A 148 16.11 -5.85 -11.05
C ILE A 148 15.72 -5.66 -9.58
N TRP A 149 15.54 -6.79 -8.90
CA TRP A 149 15.40 -6.83 -7.45
C TRP A 149 16.78 -6.76 -6.79
N THR A 150 16.97 -5.82 -5.86
CA THR A 150 18.20 -5.73 -5.06
C THR A 150 17.99 -6.37 -3.68
N ALA A 151 18.66 -7.50 -3.41
CA ALA A 151 18.41 -8.30 -2.22
C ALA A 151 19.19 -7.90 -0.95
N TRP A 152 20.09 -6.91 -1.02
CA TRP A 152 20.98 -6.58 0.11
C TRP A 152 20.30 -5.89 1.30
N SER A 153 19.15 -5.24 1.12
CA SER A 153 18.33 -4.69 2.22
C SER A 153 17.31 -5.70 2.77
N TYR A 154 17.10 -6.81 2.06
CA TYR A 154 16.02 -7.74 2.33
C TYR A 154 16.37 -8.69 3.49
N ILE A 155 15.45 -8.77 4.45
CA ILE A 155 15.51 -9.71 5.57
C ILE A 155 14.24 -10.56 5.51
N GLU A 156 14.36 -11.85 5.18
CA GLU A 156 13.21 -12.73 4.95
C GLU A 156 12.24 -12.79 6.14
N SER A 157 12.77 -12.80 7.38
CA SER A 157 11.95 -12.83 8.59
C SER A 157 11.06 -11.61 8.80
N ASP A 158 11.31 -10.52 8.07
CA ASP A 158 10.56 -9.26 8.23
C ASP A 158 9.24 -9.25 7.45
N TYR A 159 9.09 -10.16 6.48
CA TYR A 159 7.98 -10.18 5.54
C TYR A 159 7.13 -11.44 5.72
N MET A 160 5.81 -11.26 5.69
CA MET A 160 4.86 -12.38 5.73
C MET A 160 4.83 -13.17 4.42
N PHE A 161 5.12 -12.51 3.30
CA PHE A 161 5.15 -13.10 1.96
C PHE A 161 6.48 -12.77 1.30
N SER A 162 7.00 -13.70 0.51
CA SER A 162 8.24 -13.46 -0.24
C SER A 162 8.00 -12.36 -1.27
N PRO A 163 8.75 -11.24 -1.24
CA PRO A 163 8.64 -10.21 -2.27
C PRO A 163 9.03 -10.70 -3.68
N LYS A 164 9.74 -11.83 -3.77
CA LYS A 164 10.04 -12.51 -5.05
C LYS A 164 8.78 -13.01 -5.75
N SER A 165 7.65 -13.12 -5.04
CA SER A 165 6.35 -13.43 -5.63
C SER A 165 5.88 -12.35 -6.61
N ALA A 166 6.48 -11.15 -6.57
CA ALA A 166 6.30 -10.11 -7.56
C ALA A 166 7.00 -10.40 -8.91
N ILE A 167 7.82 -11.47 -9.00
CA ILE A 167 8.43 -11.99 -10.23
C ILE A 167 9.36 -10.97 -10.92
N PRO A 168 10.44 -10.53 -10.24
CA PRO A 168 11.43 -9.66 -10.87
C PRO A 168 12.09 -10.36 -12.07
N THR A 169 12.54 -9.58 -13.06
CA THR A 169 13.27 -10.16 -14.21
C THR A 169 14.61 -10.73 -13.77
N TYR A 170 15.30 -10.02 -12.88
CA TYR A 170 16.56 -10.46 -12.28
C TYR A 170 16.60 -10.17 -10.78
N ASP A 171 17.42 -10.92 -10.07
CA ASP A 171 17.75 -10.72 -8.66
C ASP A 171 19.27 -10.56 -8.53
N VAL A 172 19.69 -9.53 -7.79
CA VAL A 172 21.10 -9.26 -7.51
C VAL A 172 21.33 -9.11 -6.00
N SER A 173 22.43 -9.69 -5.52
CA SER A 173 22.84 -9.62 -4.12
C SER A 173 24.04 -8.70 -3.87
N ASN A 174 24.63 -8.15 -4.94
CA ASN A 174 25.78 -7.23 -4.84
C ASN A 174 25.88 -6.27 -6.02
N LEU A 175 26.65 -5.20 -5.83
CA LEU A 175 26.85 -4.15 -6.82
C LEU A 175 27.45 -4.65 -8.14
N ASN A 176 28.34 -5.65 -8.14
CA ASN A 176 28.95 -6.14 -9.38
C ASN A 176 27.93 -6.85 -10.28
N GLN A 177 27.00 -7.60 -9.70
CA GLN A 177 25.91 -8.20 -10.46
C GLN A 177 24.98 -7.13 -11.05
N LEU A 178 24.64 -6.10 -10.26
CA LEU A 178 23.87 -4.96 -10.76
C LEU A 178 24.60 -4.27 -11.93
N LYS A 179 25.89 -3.97 -11.78
CA LYS A 179 26.73 -3.37 -12.82
C LYS A 179 26.68 -4.17 -14.12
N ASN A 180 26.89 -5.49 -14.04
CA ASN A 180 26.88 -6.35 -15.24
C ASN A 180 25.53 -6.34 -15.97
N LEU A 181 24.41 -6.36 -15.24
CA LEU A 181 23.08 -6.30 -15.84
C LEU A 181 22.77 -4.94 -16.45
N VAL A 182 23.16 -3.85 -15.78
CA VAL A 182 23.01 -2.50 -16.32
C VAL A 182 23.90 -2.32 -17.57
N GLU A 183 25.15 -2.78 -17.58
CA GLU A 183 25.97 -2.73 -18.80
C GLU A 183 25.37 -3.56 -19.96
N SER A 184 24.73 -4.68 -19.63
CA SER A 184 24.01 -5.48 -20.63
C SER A 184 22.80 -4.71 -21.19
N TYR A 185 22.05 -4.02 -20.33
CA TYR A 185 20.95 -3.12 -20.72
C TYR A 185 21.41 -1.97 -21.62
N LEU A 186 22.55 -1.36 -21.29
CA LEU A 186 23.11 -0.25 -22.05
C LEU A 186 23.52 -0.70 -23.47
N SER A 187 24.14 -1.88 -23.59
CA SER A 187 24.76 -2.37 -24.84
C SER A 187 23.81 -3.12 -25.78
N ASP A 188 22.93 -4.00 -25.30
CA ASP A 188 22.05 -4.82 -26.15
C ASP A 188 20.76 -5.23 -25.43
N TRP A 189 19.79 -4.30 -25.38
CA TRP A 189 18.49 -4.46 -24.72
C TRP A 189 17.72 -5.73 -25.10
N GLU A 190 17.62 -6.03 -26.39
CA GLU A 190 16.79 -7.13 -26.90
C GLU A 190 17.32 -8.50 -26.46
N LYS A 191 18.63 -8.58 -26.22
CA LYS A 191 19.31 -9.77 -25.72
C LYS A 191 19.44 -9.79 -24.20
N ALA A 192 19.46 -8.62 -23.57
CA ALA A 192 19.67 -8.45 -22.14
C ALA A 192 18.40 -8.55 -21.29
N CYS A 193 17.20 -8.46 -21.89
CA CYS A 193 15.94 -8.50 -21.17
C CYS A 193 14.88 -9.27 -21.99
N GLU A 194 14.81 -10.60 -21.83
CA GLU A 194 13.68 -11.42 -22.31
C GLU A 194 12.41 -11.17 -21.47
N TYR A 195 12.03 -9.90 -21.32
CA TYR A 195 10.87 -9.54 -20.52
C TYR A 195 9.59 -9.95 -21.22
N GLN A 196 8.77 -10.74 -20.54
CA GLN A 196 7.41 -11.04 -20.95
C GLN A 196 6.47 -10.49 -19.89
N LYS A 197 5.42 -9.79 -20.33
CA LYS A 197 4.39 -9.26 -19.43
C LYS A 197 3.80 -10.42 -18.63
N ILE A 198 3.82 -10.27 -17.31
CA ILE A 198 3.37 -11.30 -16.38
C ILE A 198 1.84 -11.28 -16.30
N ASP A 199 1.23 -12.45 -16.47
CA ASP A 199 -0.17 -12.70 -16.12
C ASP A 199 -0.22 -13.26 -14.69
N PHE A 200 -0.37 -12.36 -13.72
CA PHE A 200 -0.44 -12.71 -12.31
C PHE A 200 -1.65 -13.60 -11.97
N LYS A 201 -2.79 -13.43 -12.66
CA LYS A 201 -3.96 -14.29 -12.45
C LYS A 201 -3.61 -15.75 -12.73
N LYS A 202 -2.99 -16.00 -13.88
CA LYS A 202 -2.56 -17.34 -14.28
C LYS A 202 -1.45 -17.87 -13.38
N HIS A 203 -0.46 -17.04 -13.05
CA HIS A 203 0.69 -17.47 -12.27
C HIS A 203 0.31 -17.84 -10.83
N TRP A 204 -0.51 -17.01 -10.17
CA TRP A 204 -0.99 -17.24 -8.81
C TRP A 204 -2.22 -18.14 -8.74
N LYS A 205 -2.71 -18.64 -9.88
CA LYS A 205 -3.93 -19.45 -10.00
C LYS A 205 -5.12 -18.78 -9.29
N ILE A 206 -5.34 -17.51 -9.65
CA ILE A 206 -6.47 -16.73 -9.14
C ILE A 206 -7.61 -16.76 -10.15
N GLU A 207 -8.77 -17.20 -9.67
CA GLU A 207 -10.05 -17.09 -10.37
C GLU A 207 -10.64 -15.70 -10.10
N SER A 208 -11.01 -14.96 -11.14
CA SER A 208 -11.58 -13.61 -11.02
C SER A 208 -12.94 -13.52 -11.70
N VAL A 209 -13.82 -12.66 -11.18
CA VAL A 209 -15.13 -12.38 -11.78
C VAL A 209 -14.97 -11.83 -13.21
N ASN A 210 -15.86 -12.22 -14.11
CA ASN A 210 -15.95 -11.64 -15.44
C ASN A 210 -16.53 -10.22 -15.35
N ILE A 211 -15.68 -9.20 -15.47
CA ILE A 211 -16.07 -7.80 -15.33
C ILE A 211 -17.09 -7.33 -16.39
N ASP A 212 -17.15 -8.00 -17.54
CA ASP A 212 -18.09 -7.65 -18.62
C ASP A 212 -19.47 -8.31 -18.43
N ASN A 213 -19.57 -9.28 -17.52
CA ASN A 213 -20.79 -10.05 -17.28
C ASN A 213 -20.82 -10.61 -15.86
N PHE A 214 -21.24 -9.77 -14.91
CA PHE A 214 -21.43 -10.13 -13.51
C PHE A 214 -22.73 -9.53 -12.96
N THR A 215 -23.25 -10.13 -11.90
CA THR A 215 -24.31 -9.51 -11.09
C THR A 215 -23.68 -8.88 -9.86
N GLN A 216 -23.99 -7.63 -9.57
CA GLN A 216 -23.53 -7.00 -8.33
C GLN A 216 -24.30 -7.57 -7.14
N HIS A 217 -23.58 -8.09 -6.15
CA HIS A 217 -24.14 -8.59 -4.89
C HIS A 217 -23.78 -7.65 -3.75
N GLN A 218 -24.72 -7.48 -2.82
CA GLN A 218 -24.54 -6.67 -1.61
C GLN A 218 -24.48 -7.60 -0.40
N VAL A 219 -23.78 -7.16 0.63
CA VAL A 219 -23.89 -7.80 1.96
C VAL A 219 -25.19 -7.39 2.65
N GLU A 220 -25.63 -8.21 3.60
CA GLU A 220 -26.87 -7.97 4.36
C GLU A 220 -26.75 -6.81 5.34
N ASP A 221 -25.57 -6.66 5.96
CA ASP A 221 -25.27 -5.60 6.91
C ASP A 221 -23.76 -5.32 6.93
N ILE A 222 -23.38 -4.08 7.28
CA ILE A 222 -21.98 -3.72 7.57
C ILE A 222 -21.93 -3.15 8.99
N GLY A 223 -21.47 -3.97 9.94
CA GLY A 223 -21.17 -3.54 11.30
C GLY A 223 -19.92 -2.67 11.36
N PHE A 224 -19.79 -1.84 12.40
CA PHE A 224 -18.59 -1.03 12.60
C PHE A 224 -18.31 -0.72 14.07
N VAL A 225 -17.04 -0.44 14.40
CA VAL A 225 -16.63 -0.09 15.78
C VAL A 225 -16.75 1.42 16.04
N LYS A 226 -16.15 2.26 15.18
CA LYS A 226 -16.09 3.72 15.36
C LYS A 226 -16.38 4.48 14.08
N HIS A 227 -16.77 5.75 14.23
CA HIS A 227 -16.82 6.69 13.13
C HIS A 227 -15.44 7.30 12.84
N TYR A 228 -15.00 7.24 11.59
CA TYR A 228 -13.80 7.93 11.11
C TYR A 228 -14.19 9.18 10.32
N VAL A 229 -13.70 10.33 10.78
CA VAL A 229 -13.91 11.62 10.12
C VAL A 229 -12.59 12.06 9.48
N PRO A 230 -12.46 12.09 8.14
CA PRO A 230 -11.21 12.47 7.48
C PRO A 230 -10.74 13.88 7.85
N GLU A 231 -11.68 14.78 8.04
CA GLU A 231 -11.52 16.18 8.44
C GLU A 231 -11.55 16.40 9.96
N ALA A 232 -11.28 15.35 10.76
CA ALA A 232 -11.35 15.42 12.23
C ALA A 232 -10.51 16.56 12.83
N LEU A 233 -9.36 16.89 12.23
CA LEU A 233 -8.47 17.96 12.69
C LEU A 233 -9.08 19.37 12.56
N ASN A 234 -10.17 19.53 11.81
CA ASN A 234 -10.93 20.78 11.70
C ASN A 234 -12.04 20.89 12.76
N THR A 235 -12.18 19.88 13.63
CA THR A 235 -13.22 19.81 14.65
C THR A 235 -12.60 19.86 16.05
N ASN A 236 -13.41 20.14 17.07
CA ASN A 236 -12.99 20.04 18.48
C ASN A 236 -13.35 18.67 19.10
N ASN A 237 -13.95 17.76 18.33
CA ASN A 237 -14.39 16.46 18.84
C ASN A 237 -13.19 15.53 19.07
N GLN A 238 -12.88 15.29 20.34
CA GLN A 238 -11.73 14.48 20.75
C GLN A 238 -11.82 13.02 20.28
N GLU A 239 -13.03 12.46 20.16
CA GLU A 239 -13.21 11.10 19.66
C GLU A 239 -12.86 10.99 18.17
N TYR A 240 -13.29 11.97 17.36
CA TYR A 240 -12.96 12.02 15.94
C TYR A 240 -11.46 12.21 15.72
N ILE A 241 -10.83 13.11 16.49
CA ILE A 241 -9.39 13.34 16.44
C ILE A 241 -8.62 12.07 16.84
N SER A 242 -9.02 11.42 17.93
CA SER A 242 -8.40 10.18 18.39
C SER A 242 -8.52 9.06 17.35
N THR A 243 -9.72 8.89 16.75
CA THR A 243 -9.96 7.90 15.70
C THR A 243 -9.14 8.19 14.44
N PHE A 244 -9.02 9.46 14.05
CA PHE A 244 -8.16 9.87 12.95
C PHE A 244 -6.70 9.43 13.20
N PHE A 245 -6.18 9.67 14.41
CA PHE A 245 -4.82 9.25 14.76
C PHE A 245 -4.65 7.73 14.83
N GLU A 246 -5.65 6.99 15.32
CA GLU A 246 -5.62 5.52 15.26
C GLU A 246 -5.52 5.01 13.82
N VAL A 247 -6.32 5.57 12.89
CA VAL A 247 -6.30 5.17 11.49
C VAL A 247 -4.93 5.46 10.85
N HIS A 248 -4.42 6.68 11.02
CA HIS A 248 -3.23 7.15 10.31
C HIS A 248 -1.90 6.74 10.95
N TRP A 249 -1.86 6.45 12.25
CA TRP A 249 -0.60 6.18 12.97
C TRP A 249 -0.50 4.80 13.59
N MET A 250 -1.62 4.06 13.68
CA MET A 250 -1.62 2.68 14.15
C MET A 250 -2.08 1.74 13.03
N MET A 251 -3.24 1.97 12.43
CA MET A 251 -3.86 0.99 11.54
C MET A 251 -3.17 0.89 10.19
N LYS A 252 -3.17 1.98 9.41
CA LYS A 252 -2.60 1.97 8.05
C LYS A 252 -1.09 1.71 8.02
N PRO A 253 -0.28 2.25 8.94
CA PRO A 253 1.16 1.97 8.95
C PRO A 253 1.53 0.55 9.37
N ALA A 254 0.63 -0.20 10.02
CA ALA A 254 0.94 -1.55 10.51
C ALA A 254 1.34 -2.51 9.39
N LYS A 255 0.86 -2.30 8.16
CA LYS A 255 1.25 -3.09 6.98
C LYS A 255 2.75 -3.05 6.67
N ASP A 256 3.45 -2.02 7.14
CA ASP A 256 4.89 -1.80 6.95
C ASP A 256 5.71 -2.20 8.19
N VAL A 257 5.07 -2.83 9.18
CA VAL A 257 5.67 -3.34 10.42
C VAL A 257 5.84 -4.87 10.33
N ARG A 258 6.90 -5.40 10.94
CA ARG A 258 7.17 -6.84 11.00
C ARG A 258 6.07 -7.56 11.79
N LYS A 259 5.71 -8.77 11.36
CA LYS A 259 4.71 -9.62 12.05
C LYS A 259 5.05 -9.81 13.52
N SER A 260 6.31 -10.10 13.84
CA SER A 260 6.79 -10.30 15.22
C SER A 260 6.53 -9.10 16.12
N ASP A 261 6.73 -7.89 15.62
CA ASP A 261 6.61 -6.67 16.43
C ASP A 261 5.14 -6.40 16.78
N LEU A 262 4.23 -6.69 15.85
CA LEU A 262 2.79 -6.62 16.08
C LEU A 262 2.32 -7.69 17.09
N TRP A 263 2.82 -8.92 17.00
CA TRP A 263 2.57 -9.99 17.98
C TRP A 263 3.12 -9.67 19.37
N ASN A 264 4.27 -8.99 19.43
CA ASN A 264 4.86 -8.50 20.68
C ASN A 264 4.17 -7.24 21.21
N ASN A 265 3.07 -6.81 20.58
CA ASN A 265 2.30 -5.63 20.96
C ASN A 265 3.17 -4.36 21.01
N THR A 266 4.11 -4.23 20.06
CA THR A 266 5.05 -3.11 19.98
C THR A 266 4.33 -1.88 19.42
N PRO A 267 4.36 -0.72 20.10
CA PRO A 267 3.80 0.51 19.56
C PRO A 267 4.71 1.07 18.47
N GLN A 268 4.09 1.56 17.40
CA GLN A 268 4.79 2.28 16.34
C GLN A 268 5.19 3.68 16.82
N GLN A 269 6.33 4.18 16.36
CA GLN A 269 6.76 5.54 16.64
C GLN A 269 6.45 6.47 15.46
N PHE A 270 6.17 7.73 15.77
CA PHE A 270 5.99 8.78 14.79
C PHE A 270 6.52 10.11 15.33
N PHE A 271 7.03 10.95 14.43
CA PHE A 271 7.54 12.26 14.76
C PHE A 271 6.41 13.30 14.84
N THR A 272 6.37 14.07 15.93
CA THR A 272 5.33 15.08 16.18
C THR A 272 5.77 16.49 15.81
N LYS A 273 4.80 17.41 15.64
CA LYS A 273 5.07 18.84 15.43
C LYS A 273 5.85 19.50 16.60
N ASN A 274 5.86 18.87 17.78
CA ASN A 274 6.60 19.36 18.94
C ASN A 274 8.09 18.96 18.90
N GLY A 275 8.56 18.35 17.81
CA GLY A 275 9.97 17.97 17.64
C GLY A 275 10.37 16.68 18.36
N GLN A 276 9.39 15.87 18.79
CA GLN A 276 9.63 14.65 19.57
C GLN A 276 8.96 13.43 18.96
N PHE A 277 9.57 12.26 19.14
CA PHE A 277 8.93 10.98 18.84
C PHE A 277 7.89 10.62 19.89
N THR A 278 6.73 10.19 19.42
CA THR A 278 5.62 9.69 20.24
C THR A 278 5.22 8.29 19.79
N LYS A 279 4.64 7.53 20.70
CA LYS A 279 4.16 6.16 20.45
C LYS A 279 2.68 6.19 20.07
N ALA A 280 2.33 5.50 18.99
CA ALA A 280 0.96 5.23 18.63
C ALA A 280 0.33 4.20 19.59
N ASN A 281 -0.99 4.08 19.54
CA ASN A 281 -1.68 2.96 20.17
C ASN A 281 -1.17 1.64 19.61
N ARG A 282 -1.20 0.59 20.45
CA ARG A 282 -0.73 -0.73 20.04
C ARG A 282 -1.85 -1.46 19.33
N LEU A 283 -1.53 -2.02 18.16
CA LEU A 283 -2.53 -2.63 17.30
C LEU A 283 -3.24 -3.81 17.96
N MET A 284 -2.48 -4.75 18.54
CA MET A 284 -3.04 -5.95 19.16
C MET A 284 -3.91 -5.58 20.37
N SER A 285 -3.53 -4.58 21.16
CA SER A 285 -4.38 -4.04 22.22
C SER A 285 -5.69 -3.45 21.69
N ALA A 286 -5.64 -2.63 20.63
CA ALA A 286 -6.84 -2.07 20.02
C ALA A 286 -7.76 -3.18 19.46
N ALA A 287 -7.18 -4.17 18.76
CA ALA A 287 -7.91 -5.35 18.29
C ALA A 287 -8.57 -6.11 19.45
N GLY A 288 -7.87 -6.25 20.56
CA GLY A 288 -8.38 -6.90 21.77
C GLY A 288 -9.56 -6.15 22.40
N SER A 289 -9.58 -4.82 22.32
CA SER A 289 -10.75 -4.03 22.74
C SER A 289 -11.89 -4.14 21.74
N TYR A 290 -11.60 -4.05 20.44
CA TYR A 290 -12.59 -3.98 19.35
C TYR A 290 -13.32 -5.30 19.09
N LYS A 291 -12.77 -6.42 19.57
CA LYS A 291 -13.47 -7.71 19.51
C LYS A 291 -14.78 -7.68 20.29
N HIS A 292 -14.90 -6.89 21.36
CA HIS A 292 -16.13 -6.87 22.17
C HIS A 292 -17.30 -6.27 21.40
N GLN A 293 -17.08 -5.16 20.68
CA GLN A 293 -18.10 -4.59 19.79
C GLN A 293 -18.45 -5.56 18.66
N PHE A 294 -17.48 -6.32 18.16
CA PHE A 294 -17.73 -7.36 17.16
C PHE A 294 -18.64 -8.47 17.71
N MET A 295 -18.39 -8.96 18.93
CA MET A 295 -19.25 -9.94 19.60
C MET A 295 -20.67 -9.41 19.78
N GLU A 296 -20.82 -8.19 20.29
CA GLU A 296 -22.13 -7.56 20.48
C GLU A 296 -22.89 -7.43 19.17
N TRP A 297 -22.20 -7.09 18.08
CA TRP A 297 -22.81 -7.01 16.76
C TRP A 297 -23.23 -8.40 16.23
N LEU A 298 -22.43 -9.45 16.42
CA LEU A 298 -22.83 -10.82 16.08
C LEU A 298 -24.12 -11.23 16.80
N ASP A 299 -24.19 -10.95 18.11
CA ASP A 299 -25.36 -11.26 18.93
C ASP A 299 -26.60 -10.47 18.48
N GLN A 300 -26.44 -9.18 18.19
CA GLN A 300 -27.52 -8.33 17.67
C GLN A 300 -28.08 -8.81 16.32
N LYS A 301 -27.22 -9.41 15.48
CA LYS A 301 -27.59 -9.95 14.18
C LYS A 301 -28.02 -11.42 14.24
N GLY A 302 -27.95 -12.05 15.41
CA GLY A 302 -28.29 -13.47 15.59
C GLY A 302 -27.36 -14.41 14.81
N ILE A 303 -26.12 -14.00 14.56
CA ILE A 303 -25.15 -14.79 13.80
C ILE A 303 -24.59 -15.90 14.71
N THR A 304 -24.81 -17.16 14.31
CA THR A 304 -24.44 -18.36 15.08
C THR A 304 -23.83 -19.42 14.16
N GLY A 305 -23.29 -20.50 14.73
CA GLY A 305 -22.66 -21.59 13.97
C GLY A 305 -21.23 -21.28 13.53
N LYS A 306 -20.76 -21.88 12.43
CA LYS A 306 -19.40 -21.62 11.91
C LYS A 306 -19.40 -20.35 11.06
N VAL A 307 -18.64 -19.36 11.48
CA VAL A 307 -18.57 -18.04 10.86
C VAL A 307 -17.21 -17.85 10.20
N LEU A 308 -17.19 -17.75 8.87
CA LEU A 308 -15.96 -17.54 8.12
C LEU A 308 -15.56 -16.06 8.14
N LEU A 309 -14.40 -15.75 8.72
CA LEU A 309 -13.79 -14.43 8.66
C LEU A 309 -12.87 -14.32 7.45
N VAL A 310 -13.23 -13.42 6.54
CA VAL A 310 -12.51 -13.18 5.29
C VAL A 310 -11.97 -11.75 5.28
N PRO A 311 -10.66 -11.53 5.46
CA PRO A 311 -10.06 -10.21 5.35
C PRO A 311 -10.28 -9.63 3.95
N VAL A 312 -10.67 -8.36 3.86
CA VAL A 312 -10.64 -7.61 2.60
C VAL A 312 -9.17 -7.36 2.24
N PRO A 313 -8.75 -7.63 1.00
CA PRO A 313 -7.36 -7.46 0.60
C PRO A 313 -6.94 -5.99 0.57
N SER A 314 -5.67 -5.74 0.87
CA SER A 314 -5.05 -4.42 0.79
C SER A 314 -5.14 -3.82 -0.63
N SER A 315 -4.88 -2.52 -0.80
CA SER A 315 -4.93 -1.88 -2.15
C SER A 315 -3.85 -2.36 -3.13
N VAL A 316 -2.83 -3.05 -2.62
CA VAL A 316 -1.72 -3.64 -3.37
C VAL A 316 -1.63 -5.12 -3.00
N PRO A 317 -1.04 -5.97 -3.88
CA PRO A 317 -0.81 -7.38 -3.58
C PRO A 317 -0.10 -7.61 -2.24
N ALA A 318 -0.36 -8.75 -1.60
CA ALA A 318 0.09 -9.06 -0.24
C ALA A 318 1.61 -8.87 -0.03
N GLU A 319 2.42 -9.31 -0.99
CA GLU A 319 3.88 -9.23 -0.94
C GLU A 319 4.45 -7.81 -1.06
N CYS A 320 3.62 -6.83 -1.41
CA CYS A 320 3.98 -5.40 -1.36
C CYS A 320 3.95 -4.80 0.06
N ASN A 321 3.53 -5.58 1.06
CA ASN A 321 3.48 -5.18 2.46
C ASN A 321 4.30 -6.16 3.30
N ARG A 322 4.84 -5.69 4.44
CA ARG A 322 5.51 -6.58 5.41
C ARG A 322 4.51 -7.47 6.13
N THR A 323 3.31 -6.95 6.39
CA THR A 323 2.20 -7.72 6.98
C THR A 323 0.88 -7.43 6.29
N HIS A 324 0.00 -8.44 6.30
CA HIS A 324 -1.41 -8.27 5.92
C HIS A 324 -2.25 -7.99 7.17
N THR A 325 -2.44 -6.71 7.49
CA THR A 325 -2.94 -6.27 8.80
C THR A 325 -4.31 -6.84 9.18
N MET A 326 -5.26 -6.87 8.25
CA MET A 326 -6.60 -7.44 8.50
C MET A 326 -6.58 -8.96 8.64
N ASN A 327 -5.63 -9.64 7.98
CA ASN A 327 -5.45 -11.08 8.13
C ASN A 327 -4.94 -11.41 9.54
N LEU A 328 -3.98 -10.62 10.02
CA LEU A 328 -3.45 -10.77 11.37
C LEU A 328 -4.53 -10.52 12.45
N ILE A 329 -5.40 -9.54 12.25
CA ILE A 329 -6.51 -9.26 13.16
C ILE A 329 -7.55 -10.38 13.15
N ALA A 330 -7.91 -10.90 11.96
CA ALA A 330 -8.79 -12.05 11.86
C ALA A 330 -8.21 -13.25 12.62
N GLN A 331 -6.92 -13.55 12.44
CA GLN A 331 -6.21 -14.60 13.18
C GLN A 331 -6.28 -14.38 14.70
N TRP A 332 -6.03 -13.17 15.19
CA TRP A 332 -6.15 -12.87 16.62
C TRP A 332 -7.56 -13.05 17.16
N TRP A 333 -8.57 -12.54 16.44
CA TRP A 333 -9.97 -12.65 16.85
C TRP A 333 -10.44 -14.09 16.86
N THR A 334 -10.09 -14.88 15.84
CA THR A 334 -10.36 -16.32 15.80
C THR A 334 -9.79 -17.02 17.03
N ASN A 335 -8.50 -16.81 17.34
CA ASN A 335 -7.86 -17.42 18.52
C ASN A 335 -8.54 -17.00 19.82
N TRP A 336 -8.73 -15.69 20.03
CA TRP A 336 -9.24 -15.18 21.29
C TRP A 336 -10.71 -15.54 21.54
N LEU A 337 -11.56 -15.48 20.52
CA LEU A 337 -13.00 -15.67 20.68
C LEU A 337 -13.39 -17.15 20.73
N ASN A 338 -12.69 -18.03 20.01
CA ASN A 338 -12.93 -19.48 20.10
C ASN A 338 -12.48 -20.07 21.45
N GLU A 339 -11.52 -19.43 22.11
CA GLU A 339 -11.04 -19.80 23.45
C GLU A 339 -11.81 -19.11 24.60
N THR A 340 -12.74 -18.21 24.28
CA THR A 340 -13.49 -17.47 25.30
C THR A 340 -14.41 -18.39 26.11
N THR A 341 -14.53 -18.10 27.42
CA THR A 341 -15.42 -18.81 28.35
C THR A 341 -16.39 -17.82 29.02
N PRO A 342 -17.72 -18.05 28.99
CA PRO A 342 -18.41 -19.18 28.33
C PRO A 342 -18.23 -19.16 26.81
N LYS A 343 -18.29 -20.34 26.18
CA LYS A 343 -18.17 -20.43 24.73
C LYS A 343 -19.34 -19.69 24.07
N PRO A 344 -19.08 -18.84 23.06
CA PRO A 344 -20.14 -18.21 22.29
C PRO A 344 -20.90 -19.25 21.45
N ASN A 345 -22.09 -18.89 20.98
CA ASN A 345 -22.91 -19.73 20.09
C ASN A 345 -22.42 -19.73 18.63
N TYR A 346 -21.18 -19.31 18.40
CA TYR A 346 -20.51 -19.32 17.12
C TYR A 346 -19.09 -19.86 17.28
N GLU A 347 -18.52 -20.32 16.18
CA GLU A 347 -17.10 -20.64 16.04
C GLU A 347 -16.56 -19.82 14.87
N LEU A 348 -15.53 -19.01 15.13
CA LEU A 348 -14.87 -18.27 14.07
C LEU A 348 -13.91 -19.18 13.32
N VAL A 349 -14.00 -19.20 12.00
CA VAL A 349 -13.05 -19.88 11.12
C VAL A 349 -12.33 -18.80 10.31
N HIS A 350 -11.01 -18.91 10.21
CA HIS A 350 -10.22 -18.00 9.39
C HIS A 350 -9.22 -18.81 8.57
N GLN A 351 -9.17 -18.51 7.27
CA GLN A 351 -8.18 -19.03 6.35
C GLN A 351 -7.40 -17.85 5.77
N GLU A 352 -6.08 -17.97 5.75
CA GLU A 352 -5.22 -16.92 5.20
C GLU A 352 -5.43 -16.81 3.69
N LEU A 353 -5.54 -15.57 3.19
CA LEU A 353 -5.58 -15.24 1.76
C LEU A 353 -6.60 -16.02 0.90
N VAL A 354 -7.88 -16.03 1.29
CA VAL A 354 -8.94 -16.57 0.39
C VAL A 354 -9.11 -15.70 -0.86
N VAL A 355 -9.11 -14.37 -0.68
CA VAL A 355 -9.20 -13.38 -1.76
C VAL A 355 -7.97 -12.49 -1.71
N GLU A 356 -7.40 -12.20 -2.87
CA GLU A 356 -6.23 -11.32 -2.98
C GLU A 356 -6.27 -10.48 -4.26
N ARG A 357 -5.56 -9.36 -4.24
CA ARG A 357 -5.26 -8.57 -5.42
C ARG A 357 -4.09 -9.17 -6.19
N PHE A 358 -4.33 -9.57 -7.43
CA PHE A 358 -3.28 -9.96 -8.39
C PHE A 358 -2.69 -8.76 -9.12
N GLN A 359 -3.33 -7.59 -9.04
CA GLN A 359 -2.84 -6.35 -9.59
C GLN A 359 -3.05 -5.20 -8.59
N PRO A 360 -2.15 -4.22 -8.53
CA PRO A 360 -2.36 -3.04 -7.72
C PRO A 360 -3.59 -2.25 -8.16
N LYS A 361 -4.31 -1.70 -7.20
CA LYS A 361 -5.41 -0.76 -7.46
C LYS A 361 -4.96 0.65 -7.10
N GLU A 362 -5.16 1.58 -8.02
CA GLU A 362 -4.91 2.99 -7.72
C GLU A 362 -5.80 3.47 -6.56
N PRO A 363 -5.25 4.17 -5.55
CA PRO A 363 -6.03 4.62 -4.40
C PRO A 363 -7.17 5.55 -4.82
N SER A 364 -8.38 5.27 -4.34
CA SER A 364 -9.61 5.99 -4.73
C SER A 364 -9.66 7.48 -4.35
N HIS A 365 -8.68 8.00 -3.61
CA HIS A 365 -8.56 9.44 -3.32
C HIS A 365 -7.72 10.18 -4.37
N ARG A 366 -7.15 9.45 -5.35
CA ARG A 366 -6.31 9.97 -6.43
C ARG A 366 -6.97 9.85 -7.80
N THR A 367 -7.91 8.93 -7.95
CA THR A 367 -8.77 8.84 -9.13
C THR A 367 -9.95 9.81 -8.98
N ASN A 368 -10.03 10.81 -9.85
CA ASN A 368 -11.23 11.65 -9.99
C ASN A 368 -12.32 10.80 -10.68
N GLY A 369 -13.09 10.03 -9.91
CA GLY A 369 -14.15 9.18 -10.46
C GLY A 369 -14.99 8.50 -9.39
N GLU A 370 -16.16 7.99 -9.78
CA GLU A 370 -17.00 7.18 -8.91
C GLU A 370 -16.26 5.90 -8.49
N ARG A 371 -16.42 5.53 -7.21
CA ARG A 371 -15.87 4.30 -6.66
C ARG A 371 -16.67 3.12 -7.18
N SER A 372 -16.35 2.68 -8.38
CA SER A 372 -17.04 1.59 -9.06
C SER A 372 -16.61 0.23 -8.51
N ILE A 373 -17.52 -0.74 -8.54
CA ILE A 373 -17.23 -2.11 -8.11
C ILE A 373 -16.34 -2.82 -9.13
N GLU A 374 -16.46 -2.48 -10.42
CA GLU A 374 -15.69 -3.00 -11.54
C GLU A 374 -14.18 -2.75 -11.34
N VAL A 375 -13.80 -1.56 -10.87
CA VAL A 375 -12.41 -1.24 -10.53
C VAL A 375 -11.87 -2.12 -9.40
N GLN A 376 -12.73 -2.59 -8.49
CA GLN A 376 -12.33 -3.56 -7.48
C GLN A 376 -12.13 -4.93 -8.13
N LEU A 377 -13.17 -5.44 -8.81
CA LEU A 377 -13.20 -6.77 -9.42
C LEU A 377 -12.11 -6.98 -10.48
N SER A 378 -11.68 -5.92 -11.17
CA SER A 378 -10.62 -6.00 -12.19
C SER A 378 -9.24 -6.32 -11.62
N THR A 379 -9.06 -6.22 -10.29
CA THR A 379 -7.74 -6.36 -9.64
C THR A 379 -7.67 -7.48 -8.61
N MET A 380 -8.80 -8.09 -8.22
CA MET A 380 -8.88 -9.10 -7.16
C MET A 380 -9.61 -10.36 -7.58
N GLY A 381 -9.32 -11.47 -6.92
CA GLY A 381 -9.97 -12.75 -7.15
C GLY A 381 -9.66 -13.75 -6.04
N VAL A 382 -10.12 -14.98 -6.22
CA VAL A 382 -9.99 -16.07 -5.25
C VAL A 382 -8.86 -17.00 -5.67
N PHE A 383 -7.99 -17.37 -4.73
CA PHE A 383 -7.04 -18.45 -4.96
C PHE A 383 -7.79 -19.77 -5.14
N THR A 384 -7.56 -20.46 -6.27
CA THR A 384 -8.30 -21.70 -6.57
C THR A 384 -8.08 -22.79 -5.52
N GLU A 385 -6.88 -22.84 -4.93
CA GLU A 385 -6.54 -23.78 -3.87
C GLU A 385 -7.29 -23.46 -2.58
N ALA A 386 -7.34 -22.18 -2.18
CA ALA A 386 -8.07 -21.75 -0.99
C ALA A 386 -9.57 -22.11 -1.05
N LYS A 387 -10.19 -21.95 -2.23
CA LYS A 387 -11.59 -22.33 -2.46
C LYS A 387 -11.86 -23.82 -2.21
N SER A 388 -10.89 -24.69 -2.50
CA SER A 388 -11.02 -26.14 -2.29
C SER A 388 -10.77 -26.59 -0.84
N GLU A 389 -10.15 -25.73 -0.03
CA GLU A 389 -9.77 -26.01 1.35
C GLU A 389 -10.75 -25.41 2.38
N LEU A 390 -11.77 -24.68 1.92
CA LEU A 390 -12.78 -24.10 2.78
C LEU A 390 -13.50 -25.20 3.57
N VAL A 391 -13.69 -24.93 4.87
CA VAL A 391 -14.34 -25.87 5.79
C VAL A 391 -15.81 -26.04 5.40
N ASP A 392 -16.30 -27.28 5.46
CA ASP A 392 -17.74 -27.56 5.29
C ASP A 392 -18.59 -26.97 6.44
N ASP A 393 -19.88 -26.77 6.18
CA ASP A 393 -20.89 -26.27 7.14
C ASP A 393 -20.71 -24.81 7.60
N ILE A 394 -20.14 -23.94 6.76
CA ILE A 394 -20.15 -22.50 7.03
C ILE A 394 -21.59 -21.99 7.13
N SER A 395 -21.90 -21.34 8.25
CA SER A 395 -23.23 -20.78 8.55
C SER A 395 -23.35 -19.32 8.13
N SER A 396 -22.23 -18.58 8.07
CA SER A 396 -22.17 -17.20 7.55
C SER A 396 -20.75 -16.80 7.17
N VAL A 397 -20.63 -15.78 6.33
CA VAL A 397 -19.35 -15.16 5.97
C VAL A 397 -19.34 -13.70 6.41
N ILE A 398 -18.22 -13.25 6.98
CA ILE A 398 -18.01 -11.86 7.36
C ILE A 398 -16.74 -11.34 6.69
N PHE A 399 -16.90 -10.33 5.83
CA PHE A 399 -15.79 -9.60 5.23
C PHE A 399 -15.26 -8.54 6.22
N LEU A 400 -14.00 -8.67 6.63
CA LEU A 400 -13.37 -7.80 7.60
C LEU A 400 -12.49 -6.74 6.90
N ASP A 401 -12.79 -5.46 7.08
CA ASP A 401 -12.05 -4.34 6.46
C ASP A 401 -11.60 -3.31 7.52
N ASP A 402 -10.60 -2.50 7.17
CA ASP A 402 -10.10 -1.46 8.08
C ASP A 402 -11.04 -0.25 8.11
N VAL A 403 -11.38 0.30 6.93
CA VAL A 403 -12.19 1.50 6.76
C VAL A 403 -13.21 1.32 5.64
N ALA A 404 -14.50 1.33 5.97
CA ALA A 404 -15.55 1.46 4.96
C ALA A 404 -15.88 2.95 4.73
N THR A 405 -15.82 3.40 3.47
CA THR A 405 -16.44 4.68 3.08
C THR A 405 -17.80 4.48 2.43
N SER A 406 -17.83 3.72 1.33
CA SER A 406 -19.05 3.47 0.54
C SER A 406 -19.48 1.99 0.57
N GLY A 407 -18.74 1.13 1.28
CA GLY A 407 -18.99 -0.33 1.31
C GLY A 407 -18.60 -1.08 0.03
N GLN A 408 -18.15 -0.39 -1.02
CA GLN A 408 -17.90 -1.00 -2.34
C GLN A 408 -16.83 -2.09 -2.34
N SER A 409 -15.78 -1.97 -1.51
CA SER A 409 -14.78 -3.04 -1.36
C SER A 409 -15.42 -4.32 -0.79
N ILE A 410 -16.27 -4.19 0.23
CA ILE A 410 -17.00 -5.30 0.85
C ILE A 410 -18.01 -5.90 -0.13
N ASN A 411 -18.71 -5.08 -0.91
CA ASN A 411 -19.64 -5.57 -1.93
C ASN A 411 -18.92 -6.26 -3.10
N ALA A 412 -17.70 -5.83 -3.45
CA ALA A 412 -16.86 -6.56 -4.40
C ALA A 412 -16.52 -7.97 -3.88
N MET A 413 -16.20 -8.11 -2.59
CA MET A 413 -16.01 -9.42 -1.95
C MET A 413 -17.27 -10.27 -2.01
N ALA A 414 -18.43 -9.69 -1.71
CA ALA A 414 -19.71 -10.40 -1.81
C ALA A 414 -19.98 -10.89 -3.24
N THR A 415 -19.70 -10.03 -4.22
CA THR A 415 -19.84 -10.35 -5.64
C THR A 415 -18.91 -11.49 -6.04
N ILE A 416 -17.64 -11.46 -5.64
CA ILE A 416 -16.69 -12.55 -5.86
C ILE A 416 -17.18 -13.86 -5.27
N PHE A 417 -17.65 -13.84 -4.02
CA PHE A 417 -18.11 -15.04 -3.33
C PHE A 417 -19.30 -15.70 -4.03
N ARG A 418 -20.24 -14.89 -4.54
CA ARG A 418 -21.43 -15.38 -5.24
C ARG A 418 -21.12 -15.83 -6.66
N GLU A 419 -20.48 -14.99 -7.45
CA GLU A 419 -20.21 -15.28 -8.87
C GLU A 419 -19.24 -16.44 -9.04
N LEU A 420 -18.26 -16.59 -8.14
CA LEU A 420 -17.30 -17.69 -8.19
C LEU A 420 -17.73 -18.90 -7.35
N GLY A 421 -18.90 -18.87 -6.71
CA GLY A 421 -19.39 -20.00 -5.90
C GLY A 421 -18.40 -20.42 -4.80
N VAL A 422 -17.82 -19.45 -4.10
CA VAL A 422 -16.85 -19.71 -3.00
C VAL A 422 -17.54 -20.37 -1.82
N VAL A 423 -18.79 -19.99 -1.56
CA VAL A 423 -19.69 -20.60 -0.58
C VAL A 423 -21.06 -20.83 -1.21
N HIS A 424 -21.88 -21.69 -0.60
CA HIS A 424 -23.23 -21.93 -1.09
C HIS A 424 -24.09 -20.65 -1.09
N HIS A 425 -25.01 -20.54 -2.05
CA HIS A 425 -25.73 -19.30 -2.35
C HIS A 425 -26.68 -18.83 -1.23
N ASP A 426 -27.12 -19.72 -0.36
CA ASP A 426 -27.99 -19.43 0.79
C ASP A 426 -27.24 -18.95 2.03
N ILE A 427 -25.91 -19.12 2.07
CA ILE A 427 -25.08 -18.72 3.22
C ILE A 427 -25.04 -17.18 3.26
N PRO A 428 -25.51 -16.53 4.32
CA PRO A 428 -25.57 -15.07 4.41
C PRO A 428 -24.17 -14.44 4.42
N LEU A 429 -24.05 -13.30 3.74
CA LEU A 429 -22.79 -12.53 3.64
C LEU A 429 -22.93 -11.19 4.36
N PHE A 430 -22.00 -10.91 5.26
CA PHE A 430 -21.95 -9.67 6.03
C PHE A 430 -20.62 -8.96 5.84
N GLY A 431 -20.58 -7.68 6.20
CA GLY A 431 -19.35 -6.91 6.38
C GLY A 431 -19.16 -6.49 7.84
N TYR A 432 -17.92 -6.31 8.24
CA TYR A 432 -17.57 -5.67 9.50
C TYR A 432 -16.32 -4.82 9.33
N VAL A 433 -16.35 -3.58 9.80
CA VAL A 433 -15.21 -2.67 9.71
C VAL A 433 -14.80 -2.11 11.05
N TRP A 434 -13.53 -1.77 11.20
CA TRP A 434 -13.13 -1.00 12.38
C TRP A 434 -13.67 0.42 12.32
N PHE A 435 -13.58 1.04 11.15
CA PHE A 435 -13.93 2.44 10.99
C PHE A 435 -14.92 2.68 9.85
N LYS A 436 -16.06 3.29 10.16
CA LYS A 436 -17.02 3.75 9.15
C LYS A 436 -16.81 5.23 8.90
N THR A 437 -16.52 5.59 7.65
CA THR A 437 -16.33 7.00 7.27
C THR A 437 -17.62 7.77 7.55
N HIS A 438 -17.48 8.91 8.20
CA HIS A 438 -18.56 9.82 8.54
C HIS A 438 -18.13 11.23 8.21
N HIS A 439 -19.01 11.98 7.56
CA HIS A 439 -18.85 13.41 7.33
C HIS A 439 -19.89 14.10 8.22
N PRO A 440 -19.47 14.63 9.39
CA PRO A 440 -20.37 15.39 10.24
C PRO A 440 -20.94 16.55 9.42
N THR A 441 -22.25 16.75 9.49
CA THR A 441 -22.86 17.97 8.96
C THR A 441 -22.15 19.13 9.67
N PRO A 442 -21.62 20.14 8.94
CA PRO A 442 -21.08 21.32 9.61
C PRO A 442 -22.14 21.89 10.55
N ASP A 443 -21.75 22.36 11.73
CA ASP A 443 -22.60 23.24 12.52
C ASP A 443 -22.78 24.52 11.72
N ILE A 444 -23.75 24.51 10.82
CA ILE A 444 -24.19 25.68 10.10
C ILE A 444 -24.86 26.55 11.15
N ASN A 445 -24.19 27.61 11.56
CA ASN A 445 -24.85 28.70 12.26
C ASN A 445 -25.84 29.33 11.28
N LEU A 446 -27.08 28.85 11.31
CA LEU A 446 -28.15 29.30 10.42
C LEU A 446 -28.30 30.82 10.49
N ASP A 447 -28.06 31.43 11.64
CA ASP A 447 -28.15 32.89 11.81
C ASP A 447 -27.05 33.61 11.03
N GLU A 448 -25.82 33.07 10.97
CA GLU A 448 -24.74 33.63 10.15
C GLU A 448 -24.98 33.43 8.65
N LEU A 449 -25.56 32.29 8.28
CA LEU A 449 -25.84 31.97 6.87
C LEU A 449 -27.03 32.79 6.35
N ILE A 450 -28.05 33.02 7.20
CA ILE A 450 -29.14 33.97 6.96
C ILE A 450 -28.59 35.39 6.88
N ALA A 451 -27.72 35.82 7.81
CA ALA A 451 -27.12 37.15 7.78
C ALA A 451 -26.16 37.37 6.57
N LEU A 452 -25.56 36.30 6.04
CA LEU A 452 -24.79 36.34 4.80
C LEU A 452 -25.71 36.43 3.58
N ALA A 453 -26.79 35.65 3.54
CA ALA A 453 -27.79 35.70 2.48
C ALA A 453 -28.48 37.07 2.41
N ASP A 454 -28.84 37.65 3.56
CA ASP A 454 -29.44 38.98 3.66
C ASP A 454 -28.50 40.09 3.20
N ARG A 455 -27.18 39.96 3.46
CA ARG A 455 -26.17 40.89 2.93
C ARG A 455 -26.04 40.79 1.42
N VAL A 456 -25.98 39.58 0.87
CA VAL A 456 -25.91 39.36 -0.59
C VAL A 456 -27.19 39.80 -1.29
N ALA A 457 -28.35 39.68 -0.64
CA ALA A 457 -29.63 40.18 -1.15
C ALA A 457 -29.77 41.70 -1.06
N ALA A 458 -29.07 42.37 -0.13
CA ALA A 458 -29.03 43.82 -0.02
C ALA A 458 -28.00 44.48 -0.97
N GLU A 459 -27.04 43.70 -1.48
CA GLU A 459 -26.03 44.12 -2.44
C GLU A 459 -26.43 43.88 -3.92
N ASN A 460 -27.56 43.20 -4.16
CA ASN A 460 -28.23 43.08 -5.47
C ASN A 460 -29.54 43.88 -5.47
#